data_AF-A0A942IQZ8-F1
#
_entry.id   AF-A0A942IQZ8-F1
#
_cell.length_a   1.000
_cell.length_b   1.000
_cell.length_c   1.000
_cell.angle_alpha   90.00
_cell.angle_beta   90.00
_cell.angle_gamma   90.00
#
_symmetry.space_group_name_H-M   'P 1'
#
loop_
_entity.id
_entity.type
_entity.pdbx_description
1 polymer ?
#
loop_
_entity_poly.entity_id
_entity_poly.type
_entity_poly.pdbx_seq_one_letter_code
_entity_poly.pdbx_strand_id
1 'polypeptide(L)'
;MSSDSSPEYAIEVTGLSKCYEIYDKPRDRLTQMLVRGRKQYYKEFWALKDVSFKIKKGETIGIIGRNGSGKSTLLQMICGTLNPTTGDVKVNGRVAALLELGAGFNPEFSGVENVYMAASLYSLSKEEVDQRFDAIATFADIGDHIHQPVKTYSSGMYVRLAFAVIAHVNADILVIDEALAVGDVFFTQKCMRFLKQFQERGTVLLVTHDMSSVLALCDGGVWLDKGQLKEWGVAKTICESYLSHYYDLNRDSTIGKPTAEQTTYKDKLNSEDFYDCRQNLINTSSLRNDLEVSIFKDQDDSTSQTGRVSVVDVYFQDIHGQPVKWFIGGELVTLKVVFRNEIDIQQPIIGFIIKDKLGQSLFGDNTYLTFAEERIALQKNTYSTASFTFRMPIMPAGEYTVGIAIASGTQQDHVMHTWVHDSLVISSNSKSMATGLLGIPMLSIEIDRYEG
;
A
#
# COMPACT_ATOMS: atom_id res chain seq x y z
N MET A 1 24.45 -32.80 -24.89
CA MET A 1 23.01 -32.70 -24.60
C MET A 1 22.82 -31.48 -23.72
N SER A 2 22.44 -30.38 -24.36
CA SER A 2 22.23 -29.07 -23.74
C SER A 2 21.02 -29.18 -22.81
N SER A 3 21.23 -28.98 -21.51
CA SER A 3 20.17 -28.87 -20.52
C SER A 3 19.38 -27.58 -20.78
N ASP A 4 18.25 -27.71 -21.47
CA ASP A 4 17.26 -26.66 -21.64
C ASP A 4 16.61 -26.40 -20.27
N SER A 5 17.20 -25.47 -19.50
CA SER A 5 16.69 -25.05 -18.20
C SER A 5 15.58 -24.03 -18.42
N SER A 6 14.45 -24.51 -18.94
CA SER A 6 13.23 -23.71 -18.99
C SER A 6 12.84 -23.31 -17.55
N PRO A 7 12.55 -22.03 -17.27
CA PRO A 7 12.15 -21.60 -15.93
C PRO A 7 10.89 -22.36 -15.50
N GLU A 8 10.92 -22.90 -14.28
CA GLU A 8 9.77 -23.65 -13.73
C GLU A 8 8.67 -22.67 -13.27
N TYR A 9 7.55 -22.66 -13.99
CA TYR A 9 6.41 -21.78 -13.70
C TYR A 9 5.47 -22.41 -12.67
N ALA A 10 5.05 -21.64 -11.68
CA ALA A 10 4.01 -22.02 -10.74
C ALA A 10 2.62 -21.90 -11.37
N ILE A 11 2.40 -20.84 -12.16
CA ILE A 11 1.12 -20.54 -12.80
C ILE A 11 1.37 -20.08 -14.23
N GLU A 12 0.67 -20.69 -15.19
CA GLU A 12 0.66 -20.28 -16.58
C GLU A 12 -0.78 -20.03 -17.04
N VAL A 13 -1.04 -18.80 -17.46
CA VAL A 13 -2.35 -18.36 -17.96
C VAL A 13 -2.21 -18.07 -19.45
N THR A 14 -3.04 -18.70 -20.29
CA THR A 14 -2.96 -18.57 -21.75
C THR A 14 -4.33 -18.29 -22.37
N GLY A 15 -4.52 -17.11 -22.95
CA GLY A 15 -5.73 -16.70 -23.67
C GLY A 15 -7.00 -16.73 -22.81
N LEU A 16 -6.85 -16.58 -21.50
CA LEU A 16 -7.91 -16.86 -20.53
C LEU A 16 -9.02 -15.84 -20.65
N SER A 17 -10.24 -16.33 -20.88
CA SER A 17 -11.43 -15.49 -21.01
C SER A 17 -12.62 -16.08 -20.28
N LYS A 18 -13.44 -15.22 -19.70
CA LYS A 18 -14.69 -15.58 -19.04
C LYS A 18 -15.83 -14.68 -19.50
N CYS A 19 -16.82 -15.30 -20.14
CA CYS A 19 -18.08 -14.67 -20.52
C CYS A 19 -19.22 -15.18 -19.63
N TYR A 20 -20.04 -14.26 -19.14
CA TYR A 20 -21.31 -14.54 -18.48
C TYR A 20 -22.46 -14.15 -19.40
N GLU A 21 -23.43 -15.05 -19.52
CA GLU A 21 -24.67 -14.79 -20.25
C GLU A 21 -25.69 -14.14 -19.30
N ILE A 22 -26.00 -12.87 -19.52
CA ILE A 22 -26.98 -12.11 -18.73
C ILE A 22 -28.32 -12.17 -19.45
N TYR A 23 -29.32 -12.74 -18.79
CA TYR A 23 -30.69 -12.85 -19.28
C TYR A 23 -31.59 -11.84 -18.59
N ASP A 24 -32.40 -11.09 -19.35
CA ASP A 24 -33.34 -10.11 -18.77
C ASP A 24 -34.49 -10.82 -18.00
N LYS A 25 -34.87 -12.05 -18.39
CA LYS A 25 -35.89 -12.86 -17.70
C LYS A 25 -35.48 -14.34 -17.60
N PRO A 26 -35.84 -15.07 -16.52
CA PRO A 26 -35.51 -16.50 -16.37
C PRO A 26 -36.01 -17.40 -17.52
N ARG A 27 -37.18 -17.09 -18.09
CA ARG A 27 -37.76 -17.82 -19.24
C ARG A 27 -36.93 -17.71 -20.52
N ASP A 28 -36.14 -16.64 -20.64
CA ASP A 28 -35.33 -16.38 -21.83
C ASP A 28 -34.14 -17.35 -21.89
N ARG A 29 -33.66 -17.83 -20.73
CA ARG A 29 -32.68 -18.93 -20.62
C ARG A 29 -33.23 -20.23 -21.20
N LEU A 30 -34.47 -20.59 -20.85
CA LEU A 30 -35.12 -21.79 -21.38
C LEU A 30 -35.36 -21.66 -22.90
N THR A 31 -35.77 -20.46 -23.33
CA THR A 31 -36.01 -20.15 -24.75
C THR A 31 -34.71 -20.23 -25.56
N GLN A 32 -33.59 -19.75 -25.00
CA GLN A 32 -32.27 -19.84 -25.63
C GLN A 32 -31.82 -21.30 -25.83
N MET A 33 -32.10 -22.20 -24.88
CA MET A 33 -31.77 -23.62 -25.04
C MET A 33 -32.59 -24.31 -26.15
N LEU A 34 -33.85 -23.88 -26.34
CA LEU A 34 -34.76 -24.42 -27.37
C LEU A 34 -34.47 -23.84 -28.76
N VAL A 35 -34.08 -22.56 -28.84
CA VAL A 35 -33.77 -21.86 -30.08
C VAL A 35 -32.28 -22.07 -30.38
N ARG A 36 -31.94 -23.19 -31.05
CA ARG A 36 -30.57 -23.57 -31.49
C ARG A 36 -29.89 -22.50 -32.37
N GLY A 37 -29.45 -21.39 -31.79
CA GLY A 37 -28.64 -20.35 -32.43
C GLY A 37 -29.38 -19.40 -33.40
N ARG A 38 -30.71 -19.49 -33.54
CA ARG A 38 -31.46 -18.62 -34.49
C ARG A 38 -31.70 -17.20 -33.97
N LYS A 39 -31.66 -16.99 -32.66
CA LYS A 39 -31.80 -15.68 -32.02
C LYS A 39 -31.15 -15.72 -30.64
N GLN A 40 -30.40 -14.67 -30.31
CA GLN A 40 -29.72 -14.52 -29.03
C GLN A 40 -30.63 -13.78 -28.04
N TYR A 41 -30.90 -14.40 -26.90
CA TYR A 41 -31.76 -13.88 -25.84
C TYR A 41 -30.97 -13.48 -24.57
N TYR A 42 -29.64 -13.42 -24.66
CA TYR A 42 -28.76 -13.00 -23.58
C TYR A 42 -27.83 -11.88 -24.05
N LYS A 43 -27.39 -11.05 -23.10
CA LYS A 43 -26.28 -10.11 -23.27
C LYS A 43 -25.02 -10.75 -22.75
N GLU A 44 -23.94 -10.65 -23.51
CA GLU A 44 -22.63 -11.12 -23.08
C GLU A 44 -21.98 -10.12 -22.14
N PHE A 45 -21.51 -10.60 -21.00
CA PHE A 45 -20.66 -9.84 -20.09
C PHE A 45 -19.31 -10.54 -19.97
N TRP A 46 -18.30 -9.95 -20.60
CA TRP A 46 -16.94 -10.44 -20.57
C TRP A 46 -16.24 -9.93 -19.31
N ALA A 47 -16.18 -10.78 -18.28
CA ALA A 47 -15.48 -10.46 -17.04
C ALA A 47 -13.96 -10.48 -17.20
N LEU A 48 -13.46 -11.38 -18.06
CA LEU A 48 -12.07 -11.47 -18.51
C LEU A 48 -12.03 -11.78 -20.00
N LYS A 49 -11.08 -11.18 -20.72
CA LYS A 49 -10.92 -11.38 -22.16
C LYS A 49 -9.46 -11.40 -22.53
N ASP A 50 -9.03 -12.54 -23.06
CA ASP A 50 -7.72 -12.79 -23.65
C ASP A 50 -6.53 -12.43 -22.74
N VAL A 51 -6.57 -12.89 -21.49
CA VAL A 51 -5.50 -12.64 -20.51
C VAL A 51 -4.43 -13.73 -20.61
N SER A 52 -3.17 -13.34 -20.72
CA SER A 52 -2.02 -14.26 -20.77
C SER A 52 -0.84 -13.72 -19.97
N PHE A 53 -0.33 -14.51 -19.02
CA PHE A 53 0.88 -14.18 -18.24
C PHE A 53 1.43 -15.45 -17.57
N LYS A 54 2.66 -15.37 -17.06
CA LYS A 54 3.33 -16.49 -16.38
C LYS A 54 3.96 -16.03 -15.08
N ILE A 55 3.92 -16.88 -14.07
CA ILE A 55 4.47 -16.62 -12.73
C ILE A 55 5.44 -17.74 -12.39
N LYS A 56 6.69 -17.39 -12.04
CA LYS A 56 7.69 -18.38 -11.65
C LYS A 56 7.45 -18.85 -10.23
N LYS A 57 7.93 -20.06 -9.92
CA LYS A 57 7.93 -20.54 -8.53
C LYS A 57 8.72 -19.61 -7.62
N GLY A 58 8.14 -19.28 -6.47
CA GLY A 58 8.75 -18.41 -5.46
C GLY A 58 8.58 -16.91 -5.71
N GLU A 59 7.97 -16.51 -6.84
CA GLU A 59 7.65 -15.09 -7.06
C GLU A 59 6.40 -14.68 -6.25
N THR A 60 6.43 -13.48 -5.68
CA THR A 60 5.24 -12.82 -5.13
C THR A 60 4.70 -11.82 -6.15
N ILE A 61 3.48 -12.05 -6.61
CA ILE A 61 2.85 -11.25 -7.66
C ILE A 61 1.60 -10.55 -7.14
N GLY A 62 1.54 -9.23 -7.32
CA GLY A 62 0.38 -8.40 -7.01
C GLY A 62 -0.62 -8.36 -8.17
N ILE A 63 -1.88 -8.75 -7.98
CA ILE A 63 -2.95 -8.53 -8.96
C ILE A 63 -3.68 -7.23 -8.62
N ILE A 64 -3.51 -6.22 -9.47
CA ILE A 64 -4.03 -4.87 -9.24
C ILE A 64 -5.09 -4.48 -10.28
N GLY A 65 -5.98 -3.58 -9.88
CA GLY A 65 -7.02 -3.03 -10.74
C GLY A 65 -8.24 -2.57 -9.96
N ARG A 66 -9.13 -1.81 -10.60
CA ARG A 66 -10.36 -1.30 -9.98
C ARG A 66 -11.34 -2.43 -9.62
N ASN A 67 -12.33 -2.11 -8.79
CA ASN A 67 -13.45 -3.00 -8.58
C ASN A 67 -14.17 -3.24 -9.91
N GLY A 68 -14.49 -4.51 -10.18
CA GLY A 68 -15.06 -4.93 -11.47
C GLY A 68 -14.04 -5.09 -12.60
N SER A 69 -12.73 -5.01 -12.36
CA SER A 69 -11.73 -5.25 -13.41
C SER A 69 -11.48 -6.72 -13.75
N GLY A 70 -12.09 -7.66 -13.01
CA GLY A 70 -11.96 -9.10 -13.25
C GLY A 70 -11.02 -9.84 -12.30
N LYS A 71 -10.44 -9.18 -11.27
CA LYS A 71 -9.49 -9.80 -10.31
C LYS A 71 -10.03 -11.07 -9.66
N SER A 72 -11.21 -10.99 -9.02
CA SER A 72 -11.82 -12.13 -8.34
C SER A 72 -12.16 -13.27 -9.31
N THR A 73 -12.60 -12.94 -10.53
CA THR A 73 -12.86 -13.95 -11.58
C THR A 73 -11.56 -14.65 -12.03
N LEU A 74 -10.45 -13.90 -12.14
CA LEU A 74 -9.14 -14.47 -12.48
C LEU A 74 -8.68 -15.41 -11.37
N LEU A 75 -8.80 -14.98 -10.13
CA LEU A 75 -8.43 -15.76 -8.94
C LEU A 75 -9.23 -17.05 -8.82
N GLN A 76 -10.55 -17.00 -9.02
CA GLN A 76 -11.41 -18.19 -9.00
C GLN A 76 -11.00 -19.20 -10.09
N MET A 77 -10.59 -18.73 -11.27
CA MET A 77 -10.09 -19.62 -12.32
C MET A 77 -8.72 -20.22 -11.95
N ILE A 78 -7.81 -19.42 -11.39
CA ILE A 78 -6.51 -19.92 -10.89
C ILE A 78 -6.72 -20.95 -9.76
N CYS A 79 -7.69 -20.73 -8.88
CA CYS A 79 -8.00 -21.67 -7.79
C CYS A 79 -8.82 -22.88 -8.24
N GLY A 80 -9.24 -22.94 -9.51
CA GLY A 80 -10.05 -24.03 -10.05
C GLY A 80 -11.51 -24.05 -9.58
N THR A 81 -12.00 -23.00 -8.91
CA THR A 81 -13.41 -22.88 -8.48
C THR A 81 -14.32 -22.38 -9.60
N LEU A 82 -13.74 -21.85 -10.68
CA LEU A 82 -14.46 -21.40 -11.86
C LEU A 82 -13.79 -21.88 -13.14
N ASN A 83 -14.57 -22.48 -14.04
CA ASN A 83 -14.07 -22.87 -15.37
C ASN A 83 -14.02 -21.67 -16.34
N PRO A 84 -12.97 -21.54 -17.16
CA PRO A 84 -12.92 -20.53 -18.21
C PRO A 84 -13.95 -20.79 -19.31
N THR A 85 -14.31 -19.75 -20.06
CA THR A 85 -15.10 -19.88 -21.31
C THR A 85 -14.19 -20.27 -22.46
N THR A 86 -13.01 -19.65 -22.56
CA THR A 86 -11.94 -19.99 -23.52
C THR A 86 -10.58 -19.78 -22.86
N GLY A 87 -9.54 -20.39 -23.43
CA GLY A 87 -8.19 -20.37 -22.87
C GLY A 87 -7.97 -21.46 -21.83
N ASP A 88 -6.79 -21.44 -21.22
CA ASP A 88 -6.33 -22.46 -20.27
C ASP A 88 -5.55 -21.84 -19.12
N VAL A 89 -5.64 -22.47 -17.94
CA VAL A 89 -4.87 -22.11 -16.75
C VAL A 89 -4.22 -23.38 -16.19
N LYS A 90 -2.88 -23.36 -16.11
CA LYS A 90 -2.08 -24.45 -15.53
C LYS A 90 -1.50 -23.98 -14.21
N VAL A 91 -1.70 -24.78 -13.18
CA VAL A 91 -1.23 -24.50 -11.83
C VAL A 91 -0.42 -25.69 -11.34
N ASN A 92 0.85 -25.45 -11.03
CA ASN A 92 1.83 -26.45 -10.63
C ASN A 92 2.09 -26.35 -9.13
N GLY A 93 1.21 -26.94 -8.32
CA GLY A 93 1.32 -26.98 -6.87
C GLY A 93 -0.03 -26.94 -6.17
N ARG A 94 -0.02 -27.09 -4.85
CA ARG A 94 -1.19 -26.97 -3.99
C ARG A 94 -1.49 -25.50 -3.70
N VAL A 95 -2.68 -25.07 -4.12
CA VAL A 95 -3.18 -23.70 -3.89
C VAL A 95 -3.91 -23.65 -2.55
N ALA A 96 -3.47 -22.75 -1.67
CA ALA A 96 -4.24 -22.33 -0.52
C ALA A 96 -4.74 -20.91 -0.75
N ALA A 97 -6.06 -20.74 -0.80
CA ALA A 97 -6.67 -19.44 -1.08
C ALA A 97 -7.48 -18.91 0.10
N LEU A 98 -7.22 -17.65 0.46
CA LEU A 98 -7.97 -16.85 1.44
C LEU A 98 -9.15 -16.10 0.80
N LEU A 99 -9.41 -16.31 -0.50
CA LEU A 99 -10.43 -15.63 -1.31
C LEU A 99 -11.84 -15.71 -0.74
N GLU A 100 -12.12 -16.77 -0.01
CA GLU A 100 -13.39 -17.00 0.65
C GLU A 100 -13.05 -17.38 2.09
N LEU A 101 -12.77 -16.39 2.95
CA LEU A 101 -12.45 -16.70 4.33
C LEU A 101 -13.54 -17.57 4.95
N GLY A 102 -13.13 -18.75 5.42
CA GLY A 102 -14.01 -19.78 5.95
C GLY A 102 -14.92 -20.45 4.91
N ALA A 103 -14.58 -20.42 3.62
CA ALA A 103 -15.10 -21.39 2.67
C ALA A 103 -14.76 -22.79 3.18
N GLY A 104 -15.81 -23.60 3.35
CA GLY A 104 -15.68 -24.89 3.99
C GLY A 104 -15.78 -24.85 5.51
N PHE A 105 -16.16 -23.72 6.14
CA PHE A 105 -16.68 -23.74 7.50
C PHE A 105 -18.19 -23.97 7.50
N ASN A 106 -18.65 -24.83 8.42
CA ASN A 106 -20.04 -25.03 8.75
C ASN A 106 -20.37 -24.24 10.02
N PRO A 107 -21.31 -23.27 9.97
CA PRO A 107 -21.67 -22.46 11.13
C PRO A 107 -22.19 -23.25 12.33
N GLU A 108 -22.75 -24.44 12.09
CA GLU A 108 -23.27 -25.31 13.14
C GLU A 108 -22.19 -26.14 13.84
N PHE A 109 -21.01 -26.25 13.24
CA PHE A 109 -19.89 -27.01 13.78
C PHE A 109 -19.03 -26.14 14.72
N SER A 110 -18.41 -26.78 15.69
CA SER A 110 -17.40 -26.15 16.55
C SER A 110 -16.18 -25.68 15.75
N GLY A 111 -15.37 -24.79 16.33
CA GLY A 111 -14.08 -24.41 15.75
C GLY A 111 -13.19 -25.62 15.47
N VAL A 112 -13.14 -26.57 16.42
CA VAL A 112 -12.40 -27.84 16.25
C VAL A 112 -12.83 -28.58 14.99
N GLU A 113 -14.13 -28.88 14.88
CA GLU A 113 -14.68 -29.62 13.73
C GLU A 113 -14.43 -28.88 12.40
N ASN A 114 -14.52 -27.55 12.42
CA ASN A 114 -14.22 -26.72 11.26
C ASN A 114 -12.73 -26.73 10.87
N VAL A 115 -11.81 -26.82 11.84
CA VAL A 115 -10.37 -26.99 11.56
C VAL A 115 -10.12 -28.28 10.79
N TYR A 116 -10.67 -29.41 11.24
CA TYR A 116 -10.51 -30.70 10.55
C TYR A 116 -11.14 -30.68 9.16
N MET A 117 -12.36 -30.14 9.04
CA MET A 117 -13.07 -30.06 7.77
C MET A 117 -12.31 -29.19 6.76
N ALA A 118 -11.94 -27.97 7.12
CA ALA A 118 -11.20 -27.07 6.24
C ALA A 118 -9.82 -27.63 5.88
N ALA A 119 -9.08 -28.21 6.84
CA ALA A 119 -7.78 -28.82 6.57
C ALA A 119 -7.87 -29.97 5.55
N SER A 120 -8.95 -30.76 5.59
CA SER A 120 -9.19 -31.84 4.61
C SER A 120 -9.35 -31.32 3.18
N LEU A 121 -9.91 -30.11 2.99
CA LEU A 121 -10.02 -29.49 1.67
C LEU A 121 -8.65 -29.17 1.08
N TYR A 122 -7.66 -28.90 1.94
CA TYR A 122 -6.27 -28.68 1.58
C TYR A 122 -5.43 -29.98 1.62
N SER A 123 -6.11 -31.14 1.58
CA SER A 123 -5.49 -32.48 1.49
C SER A 123 -4.57 -32.84 2.67
N LEU A 124 -4.85 -32.32 3.87
CA LEU A 124 -4.21 -32.81 5.09
C LEU A 124 -4.90 -34.08 5.60
N SER A 125 -4.12 -35.07 6.04
CA SER A 125 -4.65 -36.24 6.75
C SER A 125 -5.11 -35.84 8.16
N LYS A 126 -5.93 -36.67 8.80
CA LYS A 126 -6.37 -36.40 10.18
C LYS A 126 -5.19 -36.34 11.14
N GLU A 127 -4.23 -37.26 11.00
CA GLU A 127 -3.01 -37.33 11.81
C GLU A 127 -2.14 -36.09 11.64
N GLU A 128 -2.09 -35.56 10.41
CA GLU A 128 -1.40 -34.33 10.06
C GLU A 128 -2.06 -33.08 10.69
N VAL A 129 -3.38 -33.09 10.85
CA VAL A 129 -4.12 -32.04 11.55
C VAL A 129 -3.89 -32.16 13.05
N ASP A 130 -3.95 -33.37 13.62
CA ASP A 130 -3.72 -33.62 15.04
C ASP A 130 -2.35 -33.07 15.49
N GLN A 131 -1.30 -33.30 14.69
CA GLN A 131 0.06 -32.80 14.96
C GLN A 131 0.19 -31.27 14.91
N ARG A 132 -0.68 -30.59 14.16
CA ARG A 132 -0.64 -29.14 13.94
C ARG A 132 -1.73 -28.40 14.71
N PHE A 133 -2.67 -29.12 15.33
CA PHE A 133 -3.86 -28.54 15.95
C PHE A 133 -3.52 -27.49 17.01
N ASP A 134 -2.56 -27.80 17.90
CA ASP A 134 -2.12 -26.87 18.94
C ASP A 134 -1.52 -25.59 18.36
N ALA A 135 -0.76 -25.71 17.26
CA ALA A 135 -0.19 -24.55 16.56
C ALA A 135 -1.29 -23.70 15.89
N ILE A 136 -2.30 -24.35 15.28
CA ILE A 136 -3.46 -23.68 14.69
C ILE A 136 -4.26 -22.94 15.77
N ALA A 137 -4.56 -23.61 16.90
CA ALA A 137 -5.31 -23.02 18.00
C ALA A 137 -4.56 -21.82 18.62
N THR A 138 -3.24 -21.97 18.83
CA THR A 138 -2.38 -20.90 19.36
C THR A 138 -2.26 -19.73 18.39
N PHE A 139 -2.21 -20.00 17.09
CA PHE A 139 -2.16 -18.94 16.07
C PHE A 139 -3.48 -18.16 16.02
N ALA A 140 -4.62 -18.87 16.01
CA ALA A 140 -5.96 -18.28 15.99
C ALA A 140 -6.23 -17.44 17.24
N ASP A 141 -5.74 -17.87 18.40
CA ASP A 141 -5.76 -17.11 19.65
C ASP A 141 -7.20 -16.70 20.06
N ILE A 142 -8.14 -17.64 19.90
CA ILE A 142 -9.57 -17.47 20.22
C ILE A 142 -9.98 -18.12 21.55
N GLY A 143 -9.03 -18.70 22.29
CA GLY A 143 -9.26 -19.36 23.58
C GLY A 143 -10.27 -20.51 23.52
N ASP A 144 -11.03 -20.68 24.60
CA ASP A 144 -12.01 -21.77 24.76
C ASP A 144 -13.18 -21.71 23.76
N HIS A 145 -13.35 -20.59 23.07
CA HIS A 145 -14.34 -20.47 22.00
C HIS A 145 -14.13 -21.47 20.87
N ILE A 146 -12.92 -22.04 20.71
CA ILE A 146 -12.64 -23.07 19.71
C ILE A 146 -13.57 -24.30 19.83
N HIS A 147 -14.10 -24.57 21.02
CA HIS A 147 -15.04 -25.66 21.29
C HIS A 147 -16.52 -25.28 21.08
N GLN A 148 -16.80 -24.01 20.74
CA GLN A 148 -18.16 -23.51 20.51
C GLN A 148 -18.47 -23.47 19.01
N PRO A 149 -19.76 -23.57 18.63
CA PRO A 149 -20.18 -23.45 17.24
C PRO A 149 -19.73 -22.12 16.60
N VAL A 150 -19.20 -22.18 15.38
CA VAL A 150 -18.63 -21.01 14.68
C VAL A 150 -19.65 -19.90 14.44
N LYS A 151 -20.96 -20.20 14.35
CA LYS A 151 -22.02 -19.17 14.29
C LYS A 151 -22.06 -18.22 15.50
N THR A 152 -21.43 -18.59 16.62
CA THR A 152 -21.33 -17.76 17.82
C THR A 152 -20.12 -16.82 17.81
N TYR A 153 -19.23 -16.96 16.82
CA TYR A 153 -17.99 -16.20 16.75
C TYR A 153 -18.24 -14.76 16.32
N SER A 154 -17.41 -13.85 16.82
CA SER A 154 -17.26 -12.55 16.16
C SER A 154 -16.64 -12.73 14.77
N SER A 155 -16.84 -11.74 13.89
CA SER A 155 -16.18 -11.70 12.57
C SER A 155 -14.66 -11.83 12.68
N GLY A 156 -14.05 -11.22 13.70
CA GLY A 156 -12.61 -11.34 13.96
C GLY A 156 -12.20 -12.76 14.32
N MET A 157 -12.88 -13.43 15.25
CA MET A 157 -12.57 -14.82 15.63
C MET A 157 -12.70 -15.78 14.45
N TYR A 158 -13.73 -15.59 13.63
CA TYR A 158 -13.96 -16.39 12.42
C TYR A 158 -12.77 -16.29 11.46
N VAL A 159 -12.35 -15.06 11.15
CA VAL A 159 -11.22 -14.78 10.26
C VAL A 159 -9.91 -15.31 10.84
N ARG A 160 -9.69 -15.14 12.14
CA ARG A 160 -8.49 -15.63 12.82
C ARG A 160 -8.35 -17.14 12.70
N LEU A 161 -9.44 -17.88 12.92
CA LEU A 161 -9.43 -19.34 12.78
C LEU A 161 -9.22 -19.77 11.33
N ALA A 162 -9.92 -19.15 10.38
CA ALA A 162 -9.76 -19.45 8.95
C ALA A 162 -8.31 -19.24 8.47
N PHE A 163 -7.71 -18.11 8.86
CA PHE A 163 -6.31 -17.83 8.53
C PHE A 163 -5.35 -18.79 9.24
N ALA A 164 -5.60 -19.13 10.51
CA ALA A 164 -4.76 -20.06 11.27
C ALA A 164 -4.69 -21.44 10.60
N VAL A 165 -5.81 -21.95 10.09
CA VAL A 165 -5.82 -23.20 9.32
C VAL A 165 -4.94 -23.05 8.07
N ILE A 166 -5.16 -22.02 7.26
CA ILE A 166 -4.41 -21.78 6.01
C ILE A 166 -2.91 -21.58 6.27
N ALA A 167 -2.53 -20.95 7.38
CA ALA A 167 -1.13 -20.76 7.75
C ALA A 167 -0.39 -22.08 8.03
N HIS A 168 -1.13 -23.16 8.35
CA HIS A 168 -0.57 -24.45 8.75
C HIS A 168 -0.86 -25.57 7.73
N VAL A 169 -1.43 -25.27 6.56
CA VAL A 169 -1.55 -26.25 5.46
C VAL A 169 -0.27 -26.35 4.65
N ASN A 170 -0.11 -27.47 3.96
CA ASN A 170 0.99 -27.67 3.02
C ASN A 170 0.64 -27.02 1.66
N ALA A 171 0.92 -25.73 1.51
CA ALA A 171 0.67 -24.98 0.28
C ALA A 171 1.98 -24.65 -0.46
N ASP A 172 1.93 -24.74 -1.79
CA ASP A 172 3.01 -24.29 -2.68
C ASP A 172 2.71 -22.88 -3.23
N ILE A 173 1.42 -22.55 -3.32
CA ILE A 173 0.89 -21.27 -3.81
C ILE A 173 -0.10 -20.74 -2.78
N LEU A 174 0.14 -19.54 -2.26
CA LEU A 174 -0.75 -18.84 -1.33
C LEU A 174 -1.45 -17.70 -2.05
N VAL A 175 -2.77 -17.68 -2.00
CA VAL A 175 -3.60 -16.64 -2.62
C VAL A 175 -4.26 -15.82 -1.51
N ILE A 176 -4.07 -14.51 -1.56
CA ILE A 176 -4.49 -13.57 -0.54
C ILE A 176 -5.31 -12.47 -1.22
N ASP A 177 -6.54 -12.26 -0.77
CA ASP A 177 -7.42 -11.23 -1.33
C ASP A 177 -7.89 -10.29 -0.25
N GLU A 178 -7.38 -9.04 -0.24
CA GLU A 178 -7.71 -7.86 0.60
C GLU A 178 -7.89 -8.09 2.13
N ALA A 179 -7.77 -9.31 2.61
CA ALA A 179 -8.22 -9.76 3.92
C ALA A 179 -7.11 -9.78 4.97
N LEU A 180 -5.87 -9.44 4.59
CA LEU A 180 -4.79 -9.22 5.57
C LEU A 180 -5.10 -8.06 6.51
N ALA A 181 -6.02 -7.17 6.12
CA ALA A 181 -6.48 -6.04 6.93
C ALA A 181 -7.60 -6.40 7.93
N VAL A 182 -8.00 -7.67 8.04
CA VAL A 182 -9.10 -8.08 8.94
C VAL A 182 -8.54 -8.69 10.23
N GLY A 183 -8.71 -7.98 11.33
CA GLY A 183 -8.24 -8.38 12.66
C GLY A 183 -7.77 -7.19 13.48
N ASP A 184 -7.21 -7.46 14.67
CA ASP A 184 -6.47 -6.46 15.44
C ASP A 184 -5.02 -6.33 14.95
N VAL A 185 -4.34 -5.26 15.39
CA VAL A 185 -2.95 -4.95 15.00
C VAL A 185 -1.99 -6.10 15.30
N PHE A 186 -2.18 -6.82 16.40
CA PHE A 186 -1.31 -7.93 16.78
C PHE A 186 -1.49 -9.13 15.85
N PHE A 187 -2.73 -9.44 15.46
CA PHE A 187 -3.03 -10.50 14.52
C PHE A 187 -2.54 -10.15 13.11
N THR A 188 -2.73 -8.92 12.64
CA THR A 188 -2.15 -8.47 11.37
C THR A 188 -0.63 -8.64 11.35
N GLN A 189 0.08 -8.33 12.44
CA GLN A 189 1.53 -8.58 12.54
C GLN A 189 1.87 -10.08 12.46
N LYS A 190 1.09 -10.97 13.08
CA LYS A 190 1.26 -12.43 12.93
C LYS A 190 1.09 -12.86 11.47
N CYS A 191 0.06 -12.37 10.79
CA CYS A 191 -0.19 -12.64 9.37
C CYS A 191 0.96 -12.15 8.48
N MET A 192 1.48 -10.94 8.75
CA MET A 192 2.61 -10.38 7.99
C MET A 192 3.90 -11.17 8.20
N ARG A 193 4.17 -11.65 9.42
CA ARG A 193 5.32 -12.52 9.69
C ARG A 193 5.20 -13.86 8.96
N PHE A 194 4.03 -14.49 9.03
CA PHE A 194 3.74 -15.70 8.28
C PHE A 194 3.92 -15.49 6.77
N LEU A 195 3.40 -14.39 6.23
CA LEU A 195 3.52 -14.06 4.82
C LEU A 195 4.98 -13.97 4.39
N LYS A 196 5.81 -13.21 5.10
CA LYS A 196 7.25 -13.09 4.80
C LYS A 196 7.96 -14.45 4.84
N GLN A 197 7.66 -15.29 5.83
CA GLN A 197 8.21 -16.64 5.91
C GLN A 197 7.72 -17.54 4.77
N PHE A 198 6.48 -17.35 4.31
CA PHE A 198 5.94 -18.10 3.18
C PHE A 198 6.61 -17.69 1.87
N GLN A 199 6.89 -16.39 1.67
CA GLN A 199 7.57 -15.87 0.47
C GLN A 199 8.97 -16.47 0.26
N GLU A 200 9.66 -16.86 1.33
CA GLU A 200 10.98 -17.50 1.24
C GLU A 200 10.91 -18.91 0.63
N ARG A 201 9.75 -19.57 0.64
CA ARG A 201 9.60 -20.99 0.24
C ARG A 201 8.51 -21.28 -0.79
N GLY A 202 7.60 -20.34 -1.03
CA GLY A 202 6.39 -20.56 -1.82
C GLY A 202 6.04 -19.36 -2.70
N THR A 203 5.07 -19.55 -3.59
CA THR A 203 4.61 -18.50 -4.52
C THR A 203 3.41 -17.78 -3.91
N VAL A 204 3.36 -16.46 -4.00
CA VAL A 204 2.26 -15.68 -3.40
C VAL A 204 1.52 -14.89 -4.49
N LEU A 205 0.20 -14.99 -4.51
CA LEU A 205 -0.67 -14.08 -5.23
C LEU A 205 -1.35 -13.14 -4.24
N LEU A 206 -1.00 -11.86 -4.32
CA LEU A 206 -1.61 -10.81 -3.49
C LEU A 206 -2.58 -9.99 -4.33
N VAL A 207 -3.85 -10.00 -3.97
CA VAL A 207 -4.88 -9.19 -4.63
C VAL A 207 -5.23 -8.04 -3.72
N THR A 208 -4.97 -6.84 -4.22
CA THR A 208 -5.12 -5.61 -3.46
C THR A 208 -5.29 -4.42 -4.39
N HIS A 209 -5.97 -3.40 -3.89
CA HIS A 209 -5.99 -2.07 -4.48
C HIS A 209 -4.97 -1.12 -3.80
N ASP A 210 -4.29 -1.55 -2.74
CA ASP A 210 -3.24 -0.79 -2.07
C ASP A 210 -1.88 -0.98 -2.74
N MET A 211 -1.39 0.08 -3.37
CA MET A 211 -0.10 0.08 -4.07
C MET A 211 1.08 -0.01 -3.10
N SER A 212 0.95 0.50 -1.87
CA SER A 212 2.02 0.42 -0.87
C SER A 212 2.31 -1.02 -0.49
N SER A 213 1.28 -1.85 -0.31
CA SER A 213 1.42 -3.29 -0.09
C SER A 213 2.07 -4.00 -1.26
N VAL A 214 1.72 -3.64 -2.50
CA VAL A 214 2.33 -4.24 -3.71
C VAL A 214 3.81 -3.91 -3.80
N LEU A 215 4.19 -2.64 -3.57
CA LEU A 215 5.59 -2.21 -3.58
C LEU A 215 6.41 -2.82 -2.44
N ALA A 216 5.80 -3.06 -1.29
CA ALA A 216 6.49 -3.59 -0.11
C ALA A 216 6.64 -5.12 -0.12
N LEU A 217 5.74 -5.84 -0.78
CA LEU A 217 5.62 -7.30 -0.66
C LEU A 217 5.81 -8.05 -1.98
N CYS A 218 5.58 -7.41 -3.13
CA CYS A 218 5.58 -8.13 -4.41
C CYS A 218 6.85 -7.86 -5.23
N ASP A 219 7.35 -8.91 -5.88
CA ASP A 219 8.42 -8.83 -6.87
C ASP A 219 7.86 -8.25 -8.20
N GLY A 220 6.63 -8.60 -8.51
CA GLY A 220 5.95 -8.26 -9.75
C GLY A 220 4.47 -7.96 -9.57
N GLY A 221 3.82 -7.59 -10.67
CA GLY A 221 2.39 -7.36 -10.69
C GLY A 221 1.71 -7.76 -12.00
N VAL A 222 0.39 -7.81 -11.95
CA VAL A 222 -0.53 -8.02 -13.07
C VAL A 222 -1.59 -6.95 -12.94
N TRP A 223 -1.63 -6.01 -13.89
CA TRP A 223 -2.63 -4.96 -13.93
C TRP A 223 -3.79 -5.33 -14.86
N LEU A 224 -4.97 -5.50 -14.26
CA LEU A 224 -6.23 -5.69 -14.96
C LEU A 224 -7.06 -4.41 -15.00
N ASP A 225 -7.57 -4.08 -16.19
CA ASP A 225 -8.59 -3.05 -16.38
C ASP A 225 -9.70 -3.57 -17.30
N LYS A 226 -10.96 -3.47 -16.82
CA LYS A 226 -12.18 -3.91 -17.53
C LYS A 226 -12.05 -5.31 -18.16
N GLY A 227 -11.49 -6.26 -17.42
CA GLY A 227 -11.32 -7.64 -17.86
C GLY A 227 -10.16 -7.89 -18.83
N GLN A 228 -9.32 -6.90 -19.11
CA GLN A 228 -8.15 -7.04 -19.97
C GLN A 228 -6.86 -6.84 -19.19
N LEU A 229 -5.81 -7.57 -19.60
CA LEU A 229 -4.47 -7.34 -19.12
C LEU A 229 -3.89 -6.09 -19.77
N LYS A 230 -3.55 -5.09 -18.96
CA LYS A 230 -2.90 -3.85 -19.43
C LYS A 230 -1.39 -3.99 -19.41
N GLU A 231 -0.86 -4.48 -18.29
CA GLU A 231 0.57 -4.61 -18.07
C GLU A 231 0.87 -5.71 -17.06
N TRP A 232 2.02 -6.37 -17.19
CA TRP A 232 2.54 -7.34 -16.22
C TRP A 232 4.08 -7.34 -16.27
N GLY A 233 4.74 -7.64 -15.15
CA GLY A 233 6.17 -7.33 -14.97
C GLY A 233 6.50 -6.85 -13.56
N VAL A 234 7.50 -5.98 -13.43
CA VAL A 234 8.03 -5.52 -12.13
C VAL A 234 7.02 -4.64 -11.39
N ALA A 235 6.88 -4.87 -10.08
CA ALA A 235 5.87 -4.22 -9.23
C ALA A 235 5.92 -2.68 -9.32
N LYS A 236 7.12 -2.09 -9.24
CA LYS A 236 7.31 -0.63 -9.31
C LYS A 236 6.76 -0.02 -10.59
N THR A 237 7.16 -0.56 -11.75
CA THR A 237 6.73 -0.05 -13.07
C THR A 237 5.22 -0.12 -13.22
N ILE A 238 4.61 -1.23 -12.79
CA ILE A 238 3.16 -1.42 -12.88
C ILE A 238 2.41 -0.45 -11.97
N CYS A 239 2.87 -0.25 -10.73
CA CYS A 239 2.26 0.72 -9.83
C CYS A 239 2.33 2.15 -10.42
N GLU A 240 3.45 2.53 -11.02
CA GLU A 240 3.61 3.83 -11.68
C GLU A 240 2.69 3.97 -12.90
N SER A 241 2.64 2.98 -13.79
CA SER A 241 1.73 2.95 -14.95
C SER A 241 0.26 3.02 -14.54
N TYR A 242 -0.12 2.28 -13.50
CA TYR A 242 -1.47 2.27 -12.95
C TYR A 242 -1.87 3.64 -12.41
N LEU A 243 -0.99 4.28 -11.62
CA LEU A 243 -1.22 5.62 -11.07
C LEU A 243 -1.30 6.66 -12.19
N SER A 244 -0.37 6.66 -13.15
CA SER A 244 -0.39 7.58 -14.29
C SER A 244 -1.71 7.49 -15.06
N HIS A 245 -2.15 6.27 -15.38
CA HIS A 245 -3.39 6.05 -16.10
C HIS A 245 -4.61 6.57 -15.33
N TYR A 246 -4.61 6.44 -13.99
CA TYR A 246 -5.66 6.97 -13.15
C TYR A 246 -5.68 8.51 -13.11
N TYR A 247 -4.50 9.15 -13.02
CA TYR A 247 -4.39 10.61 -13.07
C TYR A 247 -4.84 11.17 -14.42
N ASP A 248 -4.53 10.50 -15.53
CA ASP A 248 -4.95 10.91 -16.87
C ASP A 248 -6.47 10.76 -17.07
N LEU A 249 -7.09 9.68 -16.58
CA LEU A 249 -8.54 9.50 -16.62
C LEU A 249 -9.30 10.55 -15.79
N ASN A 250 -8.71 11.00 -14.68
CA ASN A 250 -9.31 12.07 -13.86
C ASN A 250 -9.06 13.46 -14.44
N ARG A 251 -8.02 13.66 -15.27
CA ARG A 251 -7.85 14.88 -16.07
C ARG A 251 -8.98 15.04 -17.10
N ASP A 252 -9.41 13.95 -17.73
CA ASP A 252 -10.54 13.98 -18.68
C ASP A 252 -11.91 14.07 -17.99
N SER A 253 -12.00 13.73 -16.69
CA SER A 253 -13.24 13.75 -15.92
C SER A 253 -13.50 15.05 -15.15
N THR A 254 -12.49 15.92 -15.01
CA THR A 254 -12.64 17.26 -14.41
C THR A 254 -11.63 18.24 -15.03
N ILE A 255 -12.06 18.93 -16.09
CA ILE A 255 -12.20 20.40 -16.21
C ILE A 255 -12.69 20.65 -17.64
N GLY A 256 -14.01 20.55 -17.81
CA GLY A 256 -14.66 21.41 -18.80
C GLY A 256 -14.37 22.84 -18.38
N LYS A 257 -13.73 23.63 -19.25
CA LYS A 257 -13.63 25.08 -19.07
C LYS A 257 -15.03 25.62 -18.77
N PRO A 258 -15.29 26.22 -17.59
CA PRO A 258 -16.47 27.02 -17.44
C PRO A 258 -16.18 28.32 -18.20
N THR A 259 -16.80 28.46 -19.36
CA THR A 259 -17.12 29.79 -19.91
C THR A 259 -18.20 30.35 -19.00
N ALA A 260 -17.80 30.90 -17.87
CA ALA A 260 -18.66 31.63 -16.96
C ALA A 260 -18.07 33.03 -16.82
N GLU A 261 -18.90 34.01 -17.17
CA GLU A 261 -18.60 35.43 -17.05
C GLU A 261 -18.06 35.74 -15.66
N GLN A 262 -16.97 36.51 -15.64
CA GLN A 262 -16.30 36.99 -14.45
C GLN A 262 -17.27 37.81 -13.60
N THR A 263 -17.83 37.19 -12.56
CA THR A 263 -18.16 37.87 -11.31
C THR A 263 -17.17 37.40 -10.27
N THR A 264 -16.14 38.22 -10.06
CA THR A 264 -14.99 37.94 -9.21
C THR A 264 -15.42 37.90 -7.75
N TYR A 265 -15.61 36.71 -7.17
CA TYR A 265 -15.57 36.53 -5.72
C TYR A 265 -14.10 36.58 -5.29
N LYS A 266 -13.72 37.61 -4.54
CA LYS A 266 -12.31 37.99 -4.27
C LYS A 266 -11.64 37.27 -3.12
N ASP A 267 -12.36 36.43 -2.38
CA ASP A 267 -11.80 35.69 -1.24
C ASP A 267 -11.74 34.19 -1.57
N LYS A 268 -10.73 33.78 -2.34
CA LYS A 268 -10.30 32.38 -2.31
C LYS A 268 -9.37 32.25 -1.10
N LEU A 269 -9.83 31.52 -0.08
CA LEU A 269 -8.98 31.11 1.04
C LEU A 269 -7.80 30.28 0.49
N ASN A 270 -6.58 30.66 0.86
CA ASN A 270 -5.35 29.95 0.57
C ASN A 270 -5.21 28.73 1.50
N SER A 271 -4.39 27.75 1.13
CA SER A 271 -4.06 26.60 2.00
C SER A 271 -3.49 27.02 3.36
N GLU A 272 -2.86 28.20 3.41
CA GLU A 272 -2.32 28.82 4.63
C GLU A 272 -3.42 29.32 5.60
N ASP A 273 -4.65 29.54 5.11
CA ASP A 273 -5.79 30.00 5.91
C ASP A 273 -6.44 28.88 6.73
N PHE A 274 -6.09 27.62 6.46
CA PHE A 274 -6.60 26.44 7.16
C PHE A 274 -5.70 26.10 8.36
N TYR A 275 -6.17 26.34 9.58
CA TYR A 275 -5.46 26.05 10.84
C TYR A 275 -6.35 25.22 11.79
N ASP A 276 -5.74 24.49 12.75
CA ASP A 276 -6.53 23.73 13.73
C ASP A 276 -7.34 24.69 14.60
N CYS A 277 -8.66 24.52 14.60
CA CYS A 277 -9.57 25.40 15.32
C CYS A 277 -9.31 25.46 16.83
N ARG A 278 -8.56 24.49 17.38
CA ARG A 278 -8.17 24.40 18.79
C ARG A 278 -6.74 24.88 19.06
N GLN A 279 -5.96 25.27 18.05
CA GLN A 279 -4.52 25.56 18.20
C GLN A 279 -4.25 26.54 19.36
N ASN A 280 -5.03 27.62 19.47
CA ASN A 280 -4.89 28.59 20.57
C ASN A 280 -5.14 27.96 21.96
N LEU A 281 -6.16 27.10 22.08
CA LEU A 281 -6.45 26.38 23.32
C LEU A 281 -5.34 25.39 23.66
N ILE A 282 -4.86 24.63 22.68
CA ILE A 282 -3.79 23.65 22.85
C ILE A 282 -2.50 24.37 23.29
N ASN A 283 -2.11 25.44 22.58
CA ASN A 283 -0.88 26.18 22.81
C ASN A 283 -0.87 26.97 24.13
N THR A 284 -2.04 27.27 24.71
CA THR A 284 -2.16 27.90 26.03
C THR A 284 -2.33 26.90 27.18
N SER A 285 -2.43 25.61 26.87
CA SER A 285 -2.62 24.53 27.84
C SER A 285 -1.36 23.67 28.04
N SER A 286 -1.40 22.73 28.97
CA SER A 286 -0.35 21.72 29.13
C SER A 286 -0.30 20.68 28.01
N LEU A 287 -1.23 20.72 27.06
CA LEU A 287 -1.29 19.80 25.91
C LEU A 287 -0.43 20.25 24.73
N ARG A 288 0.28 21.37 24.84
CA ARG A 288 1.16 21.90 23.80
C ARG A 288 2.19 20.87 23.37
N ASN A 289 2.44 20.81 22.07
CA ASN A 289 3.45 19.95 21.47
C ASN A 289 4.72 20.75 21.18
N ASP A 290 5.58 20.88 22.18
CA ASP A 290 6.83 21.62 22.05
C ASP A 290 7.89 20.78 21.32
N LEU A 291 8.46 21.34 20.26
CA LEU A 291 9.49 20.69 19.44
C LEU A 291 10.78 21.50 19.54
N GLU A 292 11.79 20.94 20.20
CA GLU A 292 13.14 21.50 20.26
C GLU A 292 14.00 20.88 19.16
N VAL A 293 14.72 21.71 18.40
CA VAL A 293 15.60 21.26 17.33
C VAL A 293 17.05 21.54 17.65
N SER A 294 17.89 20.53 17.46
CA SER A 294 19.34 20.67 17.60
C SER A 294 19.92 21.62 16.55
N ILE A 295 21.11 22.16 16.79
CA ILE A 295 21.86 22.85 15.74
C ILE A 295 22.52 21.79 14.86
N PHE A 296 22.51 22.00 13.54
CA PHE A 296 23.28 21.18 12.61
C PHE A 296 24.76 21.18 13.03
N LYS A 297 25.31 19.99 13.25
CA LYS A 297 26.75 19.83 13.49
C LYS A 297 27.33 19.24 12.23
N ASP A 298 28.32 19.93 11.67
CA ASP A 298 29.10 19.41 10.56
C ASP A 298 29.65 18.03 10.95
N GLN A 299 29.28 16.99 10.21
CA GLN A 299 29.73 15.64 10.51
C GLN A 299 31.17 15.51 10.01
N ASP A 300 32.11 15.24 10.93
CA ASP A 300 33.51 14.92 10.62
C ASP A 300 33.59 13.83 9.54
N ASP A 301 33.87 14.24 8.30
CA ASP A 301 34.56 13.59 7.16
C ASP A 301 34.36 12.10 6.84
N SER A 302 33.46 11.38 7.53
CA SER A 302 33.42 9.90 7.50
C SER A 302 32.18 9.30 6.81
N THR A 303 31.19 10.11 6.44
CA THR A 303 29.94 9.67 5.78
C THR A 303 29.77 10.13 4.32
N SER A 304 30.68 10.97 3.80
CA SER A 304 30.70 11.42 2.40
C SER A 304 31.36 10.38 1.46
N GLN A 305 30.81 9.17 1.34
CA GLN A 305 31.40 8.16 0.44
C GLN A 305 31.30 8.49 -1.07
N THR A 306 30.75 9.66 -1.45
CA THR A 306 30.74 10.16 -2.83
C THR A 306 30.84 11.70 -2.90
N GLY A 307 31.91 12.31 -2.36
CA GLY A 307 32.12 13.78 -2.30
C GLY A 307 31.94 14.56 -3.61
N ARG A 308 30.69 14.88 -3.97
CA ARG A 308 30.31 15.70 -5.14
C ARG A 308 29.42 16.89 -4.77
N VAL A 309 28.72 16.79 -3.64
CA VAL A 309 27.94 17.87 -3.01
C VAL A 309 28.16 17.75 -1.50
N SER A 310 28.26 18.88 -0.80
CA SER A 310 28.37 18.91 0.67
C SER A 310 27.21 19.71 1.26
N VAL A 311 26.55 19.15 2.27
CA VAL A 311 25.53 19.89 3.04
C VAL A 311 26.28 20.76 4.04
N VAL A 312 26.01 22.06 3.99
CA VAL A 312 26.72 23.10 4.77
C VAL A 312 25.95 23.42 6.04
N ASP A 313 24.62 23.50 5.92
CA ASP A 313 23.77 23.82 7.06
C ASP A 313 22.34 23.32 6.82
N VAL A 314 21.64 23.00 7.90
CA VAL A 314 20.23 22.59 7.90
C VAL A 314 19.55 23.22 9.10
N TYR A 315 18.47 23.95 8.90
CA TYR A 315 17.74 24.60 10.00
C TYR A 315 16.27 24.84 9.65
N PHE A 316 15.45 25.04 10.68
CA PHE A 316 14.05 25.45 10.52
C PHE A 316 13.91 26.96 10.66
N GLN A 317 12.96 27.54 9.94
CA GLN A 317 12.51 28.92 10.08
C GLN A 317 11.04 28.99 10.42
N ASP A 318 10.66 30.05 11.13
CA ASP A 318 9.26 30.42 11.34
C ASP A 318 8.66 31.13 10.10
N ILE A 319 7.39 31.52 10.21
CA ILE A 319 6.66 32.28 9.18
C ILE A 319 7.26 33.67 8.88
N HIS A 320 8.13 34.18 9.74
CA HIS A 320 8.84 35.45 9.56
C HIS A 320 10.22 35.25 8.94
N GLY A 321 10.59 34.01 8.60
CA GLY A 321 11.88 33.65 8.02
C GLY A 321 13.04 33.68 9.02
N GLN A 322 12.76 33.71 10.32
CA GLN A 322 13.80 33.66 11.35
C GLN A 322 14.15 32.22 11.69
N PRO A 323 15.44 31.83 11.76
CA PRO A 323 15.84 30.51 12.22
C PRO A 323 15.38 30.25 13.66
N VAL A 324 14.80 29.07 13.91
CA VAL A 324 14.23 28.70 15.20
C VAL A 324 14.85 27.42 15.74
N LYS A 325 15.06 27.40 17.07
CA LYS A 325 15.38 26.18 17.83
C LYS A 325 14.16 25.53 18.45
N TRP A 326 13.04 26.25 18.51
CA TRP A 326 11.81 25.82 19.17
C TRP A 326 10.64 26.25 18.30
N PHE A 327 9.72 25.32 18.06
CA PHE A 327 8.43 25.59 17.42
C PHE A 327 7.38 24.62 17.95
N ILE A 328 6.11 24.92 17.67
CA ILE A 328 4.99 24.11 18.17
C ILE A 328 4.44 23.25 17.04
N GLY A 329 4.14 21.99 17.35
CA GLY A 329 3.38 21.13 16.44
C GLY A 329 2.08 21.79 15.99
N GLY A 330 1.82 21.75 14.69
CA GLY A 330 0.69 22.40 14.05
C GLY A 330 1.01 23.77 13.44
N GLU A 331 2.19 24.35 13.69
CA GLU A 331 2.62 25.61 13.09
C GLU A 331 3.20 25.42 11.69
N LEU A 332 3.15 26.49 10.87
CA LEU A 332 3.86 26.53 9.60
C LEU A 332 5.35 26.76 9.86
N VAL A 333 6.18 25.88 9.30
CA VAL A 333 7.64 25.94 9.40
C VAL A 333 8.26 25.79 8.02
N THR A 334 9.44 26.36 7.85
CA THR A 334 10.24 26.17 6.63
C THR A 334 11.55 25.47 6.97
N LEU A 335 11.73 24.25 6.47
CA LEU A 335 13.03 23.57 6.51
C LEU A 335 13.93 24.14 5.40
N LYS A 336 15.10 24.66 5.80
CA LYS A 336 16.15 25.15 4.91
C LYS A 336 17.30 24.16 4.88
N VAL A 337 17.73 23.82 3.66
CA VAL A 337 18.91 22.99 3.41
C VAL A 337 19.89 23.81 2.58
N VAL A 338 21.01 24.18 3.17
CA VAL A 338 22.11 24.91 2.51
C VAL A 338 23.18 23.90 2.12
N PHE A 339 23.59 23.93 0.86
CA PHE A 339 24.58 22.98 0.35
C PHE A 339 25.48 23.61 -0.70
N ARG A 340 26.67 23.05 -0.85
CA ARG A 340 27.69 23.48 -1.80
C ARG A 340 27.87 22.42 -2.88
N ASN A 341 27.77 22.86 -4.13
CA ASN A 341 27.97 22.00 -5.29
C ASN A 341 29.46 21.95 -5.65
N GLU A 342 30.05 20.76 -5.75
CA GLU A 342 31.46 20.59 -6.18
C GLU A 342 31.56 20.18 -7.66
N ILE A 343 30.41 19.85 -8.26
CA ILE A 343 30.22 19.52 -9.66
C ILE A 343 29.01 20.27 -10.24
N ASP A 344 28.94 20.34 -11.57
CA ASP A 344 27.71 20.79 -12.24
C ASP A 344 26.66 19.69 -12.15
N ILE A 345 25.44 20.06 -11.72
CA ILE A 345 24.31 19.14 -11.57
C ILE A 345 23.15 19.61 -12.42
N GLN A 346 22.69 18.73 -13.31
CA GLN A 346 21.44 18.91 -14.04
C GLN A 346 20.32 18.20 -13.29
N GLN A 347 19.16 18.86 -13.17
CA GLN A 347 17.97 18.34 -12.48
C GLN A 347 18.31 17.82 -11.08
N PRO A 348 18.74 18.71 -10.16
CA PRO A 348 18.98 18.34 -8.78
C PRO A 348 17.68 17.92 -8.08
N ILE A 349 17.75 16.83 -7.32
CA ILE A 349 16.69 16.37 -6.43
C ILE A 349 17.20 16.52 -5.01
N ILE A 350 16.63 17.48 -4.28
CA ILE A 350 16.91 17.67 -2.86
C ILE A 350 15.72 17.11 -2.11
N GLY A 351 15.95 16.19 -1.19
CA GLY A 351 14.92 15.57 -0.37
C GLY A 351 15.26 15.63 1.10
N PHE A 352 14.21 15.59 1.92
CA PHE A 352 14.33 15.38 3.35
C PHE A 352 13.42 14.24 3.79
N ILE A 353 13.79 13.60 4.89
CA ILE A 353 12.97 12.58 5.52
C ILE A 353 13.08 12.71 7.03
N ILE A 354 11.96 12.65 7.74
CA ILE A 354 11.89 12.64 9.18
C ILE A 354 11.64 11.22 9.65
N LYS A 355 12.46 10.75 10.59
CA LYS A 355 12.42 9.40 11.15
C LYS A 355 12.26 9.44 12.66
N ASP A 356 11.70 8.39 13.22
CA ASP A 356 11.72 8.18 14.67
C ASP A 356 13.05 7.56 15.15
N LYS A 357 13.19 7.43 16.47
CA LYS A 357 14.34 6.76 17.11
C LYS A 357 14.57 5.30 16.69
N LEU A 358 13.58 4.64 16.10
CA LEU A 358 13.68 3.26 15.59
C LEU A 358 14.12 3.24 14.12
N GLY A 359 14.33 4.41 13.50
CA GLY A 359 14.67 4.55 12.09
C GLY A 359 13.47 4.42 11.14
N GLN A 360 12.25 4.36 11.68
CA GLN A 360 11.03 4.32 10.87
C GLN A 360 10.78 5.69 10.24
N SER A 361 10.63 5.72 8.92
CA SER A 361 10.27 6.93 8.18
C SER A 361 8.84 7.36 8.51
N LEU A 362 8.70 8.60 8.96
CA LEU A 362 7.40 9.19 9.31
C LEU A 362 6.80 9.97 8.15
N PHE A 363 7.57 10.92 7.61
CA PHE A 363 7.21 11.67 6.41
C PHE A 363 8.46 12.32 5.79
N GLY A 364 8.34 12.77 4.55
CA GLY A 364 9.42 13.42 3.81
C GLY A 364 8.95 13.80 2.42
N ASP A 365 9.67 14.68 1.77
CA ASP A 365 9.38 15.10 0.40
C ASP A 365 10.67 15.48 -0.32
N ASN A 366 10.59 15.75 -1.62
CA ASN A 366 11.71 16.20 -2.43
C ASN A 366 11.30 17.17 -3.54
N THR A 367 12.29 17.82 -4.14
CA THR A 367 12.09 18.88 -5.14
C THR A 367 11.69 18.37 -6.53
N TYR A 368 11.68 17.06 -6.80
CA TYR A 368 11.55 16.54 -8.18
C TYR A 368 10.22 16.92 -8.83
N LEU A 369 9.08 16.66 -8.18
CA LEU A 369 7.76 16.89 -8.78
C LEU A 369 7.47 18.39 -8.97
N THR A 370 7.91 19.24 -8.03
CA THR A 370 7.73 20.70 -8.12
C THR A 370 8.42 21.29 -9.33
N PHE A 371 9.61 20.78 -9.67
CA PHE A 371 10.43 21.30 -10.76
C PHE A 371 10.55 20.32 -11.93
N ALA A 372 9.62 19.38 -12.08
CA ALA A 372 9.68 18.34 -13.12
C ALA A 372 9.68 18.95 -14.54
N GLU A 373 8.95 20.05 -14.73
CA GLU A 373 8.88 20.78 -16.00
C GLU A 373 9.99 21.86 -16.14
N GLU A 374 10.69 22.18 -15.05
CA GLU A 374 11.73 23.20 -15.02
C GLU A 374 13.13 22.55 -15.13
N ARG A 375 13.96 23.05 -16.05
CA ARG A 375 15.34 22.60 -16.18
C ARG A 375 16.25 23.35 -15.21
N ILE A 376 16.20 22.98 -13.94
CA ILE A 376 17.11 23.52 -12.93
C ILE A 376 18.50 22.92 -13.15
N ALA A 377 19.50 23.79 -13.20
CA ALA A 377 20.91 23.44 -13.26
C ALA A 377 21.67 24.15 -12.14
N LEU A 378 22.46 23.40 -11.38
CA LEU A 378 23.34 23.94 -10.36
C LEU A 378 24.77 23.95 -10.88
N GLN A 379 25.43 25.09 -10.76
CA GLN A 379 26.80 25.26 -11.22
C GLN A 379 27.79 24.79 -10.16
N LYS A 380 28.92 24.27 -10.63
CA LYS A 380 30.07 23.91 -9.81
C LYS A 380 30.55 25.10 -8.97
N ASN A 381 30.96 24.81 -7.74
CA ASN A 381 31.48 25.76 -6.75
C ASN A 381 30.49 26.85 -6.31
N THR A 382 29.18 26.60 -6.44
CA THR A 382 28.13 27.50 -5.94
C THR A 382 27.48 26.97 -4.68
N TYR A 383 26.95 27.88 -3.86
CA TYR A 383 26.07 27.56 -2.75
C TYR A 383 24.63 27.68 -3.22
N SER A 384 23.82 26.71 -2.84
CA SER A 384 22.39 26.66 -3.15
C SER A 384 21.60 26.41 -1.88
N THR A 385 20.31 26.76 -1.91
CA THR A 385 19.41 26.54 -0.79
C THR A 385 18.10 25.95 -1.29
N ALA A 386 17.71 24.80 -0.72
CA ALA A 386 16.37 24.24 -0.88
C ALA A 386 15.51 24.63 0.33
N SER A 387 14.23 24.92 0.09
CA SER A 387 13.29 25.37 1.12
C SER A 387 12.00 24.56 1.03
N PHE A 388 11.59 23.96 2.14
CA PHE A 388 10.34 23.19 2.23
C PHE A 388 9.47 23.81 3.29
N THR A 389 8.37 24.46 2.88
CA THR A 389 7.40 25.06 3.80
C THR A 389 6.22 24.11 3.97
N PHE A 390 5.93 23.71 5.21
CA PHE A 390 4.83 22.81 5.52
C PHE A 390 4.33 23.05 6.95
N ARG A 391 3.13 22.57 7.23
CA ARG A 391 2.58 22.58 8.59
C ARG A 391 3.17 21.40 9.36
N MET A 392 3.91 21.67 10.42
CA MET A 392 4.55 20.63 11.21
C MET A 392 3.47 19.74 11.85
N PRO A 393 3.50 18.41 11.66
CA PRO A 393 2.58 17.51 12.35
C PRO A 393 2.77 17.55 13.87
N ILE A 394 1.75 17.11 14.62
CA ILE A 394 1.90 16.88 16.06
C ILE A 394 2.73 15.62 16.26
N MET A 395 3.89 15.75 16.90
CA MET A 395 4.76 14.61 17.16
C MET A 395 4.48 14.04 18.56
N PRO A 396 4.31 12.70 18.70
CA PRO A 396 4.33 12.06 20.02
C PRO A 396 5.60 12.39 20.80
N ALA A 397 5.56 12.22 22.12
CA ALA A 397 6.74 12.46 22.94
C ALA A 397 7.88 11.49 22.55
N GLY A 398 9.05 12.03 22.19
CA GLY A 398 10.17 11.23 21.70
C GLY A 398 11.23 12.05 20.96
N GLU A 399 12.24 11.34 20.47
CA GLU A 399 13.29 11.90 19.62
C GLU A 399 13.10 11.44 18.17
N TYR A 400 13.35 12.39 17.27
CA TYR A 400 13.20 12.24 15.84
C TYR A 400 14.42 12.79 15.13
N THR A 401 14.72 12.28 13.94
CA THR A 401 15.87 12.73 13.17
C THR A 401 15.48 13.17 11.77
N VAL A 402 16.17 14.19 11.25
CA VAL A 402 16.01 14.68 9.88
C VAL A 402 17.16 14.14 9.04
N GLY A 403 16.86 13.34 8.03
CA GLY A 403 17.81 12.94 6.99
C GLY A 403 17.68 13.84 5.77
N ILE A 404 18.82 14.23 5.17
CA ILE A 404 18.88 15.01 3.94
C ILE A 404 19.54 14.17 2.84
N ALA A 405 18.95 14.20 1.65
CA ALA A 405 19.48 13.53 0.48
C ALA A 405 19.58 14.51 -0.70
N ILE A 406 20.68 14.47 -1.43
CA ILE A 406 20.87 15.23 -2.67
C ILE A 406 21.26 14.27 -3.78
N ALA A 407 20.49 14.27 -4.85
CA ALA A 407 20.67 13.42 -6.02
C ALA A 407 20.51 14.21 -7.32
N SER A 408 20.78 13.58 -8.45
CA SER A 408 20.49 14.12 -9.78
C SER A 408 19.86 13.07 -10.68
N GLY A 409 18.96 13.48 -11.56
CA GLY A 409 18.31 12.61 -12.53
C GLY A 409 16.80 12.60 -12.37
N THR A 410 16.21 11.42 -12.38
CA THR A 410 14.76 11.22 -12.26
C THR A 410 14.41 10.47 -10.99
N GLN A 411 13.14 10.46 -10.59
CA GLN A 411 12.71 9.70 -9.42
C GLN A 411 12.94 8.17 -9.59
N GLN A 412 13.01 7.69 -10.83
CA GLN A 412 13.20 6.27 -11.18
C GLN A 412 14.68 5.89 -11.31
N ASP A 413 15.48 6.77 -11.92
CA ASP A 413 16.91 6.60 -12.17
C ASP A 413 17.64 7.88 -11.75
N HIS A 414 18.27 7.84 -10.57
CA HIS A 414 19.04 8.94 -10.02
C HIS A 414 20.39 8.48 -9.48
N VAL A 415 21.35 9.39 -9.58
CA VAL A 415 22.64 9.26 -8.94
C VAL A 415 22.60 10.04 -7.64
N MET A 416 22.74 9.34 -6.52
CA MET A 416 22.88 9.96 -5.21
C MET A 416 24.28 10.58 -5.09
N HIS A 417 24.34 11.87 -4.75
CA HIS A 417 25.59 12.59 -4.53
C HIS A 417 25.92 12.65 -3.06
N THR A 418 24.91 12.88 -2.21
CA THR A 418 25.09 13.05 -0.77
C THR A 418 23.91 12.51 -0.01
N TRP A 419 24.20 11.86 1.11
CA TRP A 419 23.21 11.49 2.10
C TRP A 419 23.74 11.82 3.49
N VAL A 420 23.05 12.71 4.20
CA VAL A 420 23.35 13.03 5.59
C VAL A 420 22.27 12.39 6.46
N HIS A 421 22.67 11.33 7.16
CA HIS A 421 21.84 10.74 8.21
C HIS A 421 21.84 11.66 9.43
N ASP A 422 20.67 11.82 10.04
CA ASP A 422 20.50 12.49 11.32
C ASP A 422 21.10 13.92 11.37
N SER A 423 20.90 14.68 10.30
CA SER A 423 21.35 16.08 10.16
C SER A 423 20.85 16.98 11.30
N LEU A 424 19.63 16.74 11.77
CA LEU A 424 19.03 17.40 12.92
C LEU A 424 18.32 16.37 13.80
N VAL A 425 18.32 16.63 15.10
CA VAL A 425 17.51 15.92 16.09
C VAL A 425 16.39 16.85 16.54
N ILE A 426 15.16 16.36 16.49
CA ILE A 426 13.96 17.03 17.00
C ILE A 426 13.51 16.28 18.26
N SER A 427 13.53 16.96 19.39
CA SER A 427 13.02 16.47 20.67
C SER A 427 11.61 16.97 20.88
N SER A 428 10.64 16.06 20.90
CA SER A 428 9.24 16.39 21.13
C SER A 428 8.84 16.16 22.58
N ASN A 429 8.37 17.21 23.23
CA ASN A 429 7.74 17.15 24.54
C ASN A 429 6.23 17.40 24.36
N SER A 430 5.45 16.32 24.37
CA SER A 430 4.01 16.36 24.12
C SER A 430 3.24 15.67 25.22
N LYS A 431 2.18 16.32 25.72
CA LYS A 431 1.14 15.67 26.55
C LYS A 431 -0.19 15.52 25.83
N SER A 432 -0.33 16.07 24.61
CA SER A 432 -1.46 15.76 23.75
C SER A 432 -1.35 14.33 23.24
N MET A 433 -2.45 13.57 23.32
CA MET A 433 -2.53 12.27 22.66
C MET A 433 -2.69 12.48 21.14
N ALA A 434 -1.61 12.29 20.39
CA ALA A 434 -1.73 11.86 19.00
C ALA A 434 -1.92 10.34 19.01
N THR A 435 -3.08 9.83 18.60
CA THR A 435 -3.28 8.41 18.33
C THR A 435 -2.69 8.09 16.96
N GLY A 436 -1.51 7.42 16.93
CA GLY A 436 -0.81 7.06 15.70
C GLY A 436 0.69 7.41 15.73
N LEU A 437 1.34 7.40 14.56
CA LEU A 437 2.76 7.78 14.42
C LEU A 437 2.96 9.31 14.43
N LEU A 438 1.99 10.05 13.89
CA LEU A 438 1.91 11.51 13.86
C LEU A 438 0.46 11.94 14.11
N GLY A 439 0.25 13.10 14.71
CA GLY A 439 -1.05 13.75 14.81
C GLY A 439 -1.24 14.78 13.71
N ILE A 440 -2.41 14.74 13.08
CA ILE A 440 -2.81 15.70 12.05
C ILE A 440 -3.63 16.82 12.72
N PRO A 441 -3.31 18.10 12.48
CA PRO A 441 -4.13 19.22 12.96
C PRO A 441 -5.54 19.18 12.32
N MET A 442 -6.59 19.32 13.13
CA MET A 442 -7.99 19.14 12.71
C MET A 442 -8.60 20.45 12.23
N LEU A 443 -9.14 20.49 11.01
CA LEU A 443 -9.80 21.69 10.47
C LEU A 443 -11.17 21.98 11.10
N SER A 444 -11.92 20.93 11.44
CA SER A 444 -13.18 21.02 12.18
C SER A 444 -13.41 19.76 13.03
N ILE A 445 -14.16 19.90 14.13
CA ILE A 445 -14.66 18.79 14.95
C ILE A 445 -16.06 19.17 15.39
N GLU A 446 -17.06 18.39 14.99
CA GLU A 446 -18.47 18.64 15.26
C GLU A 446 -19.09 17.40 15.90
N ILE A 447 -19.99 17.61 16.86
CA ILE A 447 -20.82 16.56 17.45
C ILE A 447 -22.26 17.01 17.35
N ASP A 448 -22.98 16.46 16.38
CA ASP A 448 -24.41 16.70 16.25
C ASP A 448 -25.18 15.89 17.29
N ARG A 449 -26.04 16.58 18.06
CA ARG A 449 -27.01 15.93 18.93
C ARG A 449 -28.37 16.04 18.28
N TYR A 450 -28.93 14.89 17.90
CA TYR A 450 -30.34 14.82 17.53
C TYR A 450 -31.15 14.62 18.80
N GLU A 451 -31.95 15.62 19.17
CA GLU A 451 -33.02 15.42 20.16
C GLU A 451 -34.12 14.57 19.50
N GLY A 452 -34.45 13.46 20.15
CA GLY A 452 -35.51 12.53 19.71
C GLY A 452 -36.89 12.94 20.18
#